data_AF-R8N010-F1
#
_entry.id   AF-R8N010-F1
#
_cell.length_a   1.000
_cell.length_b   1.000
_cell.length_c   1.000
_cell.angle_alpha   90.00
_cell.angle_beta   90.00
_cell.angle_gamma   90.00
#
_symmetry.space_group_name_H-M   'P 1'
#
loop_
_entity.id
_entity.type
_entity.pdbx_description
1 polymer ?
#
loop_
_entity_poly.entity_id
_entity_poly.type
_entity_poly.pdbx_seq_one_letter_code
_entity_poly.pdbx_strand_id
1 'polypeptide(L)' 'MPDFENRMAVIAKEANYGPLHPVLDVVVDYWGLKDLRPIAPLAEKARIEIMEYHTRLKKIRERFGRFQGKTDLC' A
#
# COMPACT_ATOMS: atom_id res chain seq x y z
N MET A 1 -17.38 -8.37 -10.47
CA MET A 1 -16.94 -8.04 -11.84
C MET A 1 -16.41 -9.32 -12.47
N PRO A 2 -16.93 -9.76 -13.64
CA PRO A 2 -16.41 -10.95 -14.32
C PRO A 2 -14.92 -10.79 -14.60
N ASP A 3 -14.15 -11.87 -14.45
CA ASP A 3 -12.71 -11.95 -14.76
C ASP A 3 -11.83 -10.91 -14.05
N PHE A 4 -12.23 -10.51 -12.84
CA PHE A 4 -11.55 -9.48 -12.06
C PHE A 4 -10.04 -9.75 -11.90
N GLU A 5 -9.65 -10.97 -11.54
CA GLU A 5 -8.22 -11.30 -11.33
C GLU A 5 -7.40 -11.16 -12.60
N ASN A 6 -7.90 -11.70 -13.73
CA ASN A 6 -7.21 -11.63 -15.01
C ASN A 6 -7.06 -10.19 -15.49
N ARG A 7 -8.11 -9.38 -15.35
CA ARG A 7 -8.10 -7.97 -15.73
C ARG A 7 -7.14 -7.16 -14.85
N MET A 8 -7.11 -7.42 -13.55
CA MET A 8 -6.17 -6.77 -12.64
C MET A 8 -4.72 -7.18 -12.91
N ALA A 9 -4.46 -8.44 -13.29
CA ALA A 9 -3.12 -8.89 -13.66
C ALA A 9 -2.60 -8.18 -14.92
N VAL A 10 -3.45 -8.00 -15.94
CA VAL A 10 -3.11 -7.24 -17.16
C VAL A 10 -2.84 -5.77 -16.83
N ILE A 11 -3.74 -5.12 -16.08
CA ILE A 11 -3.58 -3.72 -15.68
C ILE A 11 -2.32 -3.53 -14.81
N ALA A 12 -2.06 -4.43 -13.87
CA ALA A 12 -0.86 -4.40 -13.04
C ALA A 12 0.42 -4.52 -13.88
N LYS A 13 0.41 -5.37 -14.91
CA LYS A 13 1.54 -5.56 -15.84
C LYS A 13 1.77 -4.36 -16.75
N GLU A 14 0.71 -3.77 -17.29
CA GLU A 14 0.81 -2.71 -18.30
C GLU A 14 0.96 -1.31 -17.72
N ALA A 15 0.28 -1.01 -16.62
CA ALA A 15 0.24 0.33 -16.03
C ALA A 15 1.11 0.44 -14.76
N ASN A 16 1.93 -0.56 -14.48
CA ASN A 16 2.78 -0.66 -13.29
C ASN A 16 1.98 -0.57 -11.96
N TYR A 17 0.66 -0.75 -12.00
CA TYR A 17 -0.26 -0.83 -10.84
C TYR A 17 -0.18 -2.20 -10.15
N GLY A 18 1.02 -2.71 -9.98
CA GLY A 18 1.26 -3.93 -9.22
C GLY A 18 1.02 -3.73 -7.71
N PRO A 19 1.08 -4.81 -6.91
CA PRO A 19 0.99 -4.77 -5.44
C PRO A 19 2.07 -3.90 -4.76
N LEU A 20 3.01 -3.38 -5.54
CA LEU A 20 4.08 -2.48 -5.15
C LEU A 20 3.70 -0.99 -5.24
N HIS A 21 2.55 -0.63 -5.83
CA HIS A 21 2.24 0.76 -6.12
C HIS A 21 2.07 1.58 -4.83
N PRO A 22 2.85 2.66 -4.61
CA PRO A 22 2.98 3.33 -3.32
C PRO A 22 1.89 4.38 -3.09
N VAL A 23 0.65 4.19 -3.58
CA VAL A 23 -0.39 5.23 -3.47
C VAL A 23 -0.64 5.62 -2.01
N LEU A 24 -0.68 4.63 -1.12
CA LEU A 24 -0.87 4.89 0.31
C LEU A 24 0.33 5.64 0.94
N ASP A 25 1.56 5.36 0.50
CA ASP A 25 2.75 6.12 0.95
C ASP A 25 2.60 7.59 0.56
N VAL A 26 2.22 7.86 -0.70
CA VAL A 26 2.03 9.21 -1.23
C VAL A 26 0.92 9.94 -0.48
N VAL A 27 -0.21 9.29 -0.22
CA VAL A 27 -1.34 9.90 0.50
C VAL A 27 -0.96 10.22 1.95
N VAL A 28 -0.27 9.30 2.63
CA VAL A 28 0.19 9.50 4.02
C VAL A 28 1.13 10.71 4.12
N ASP A 29 2.06 10.85 3.17
CA ASP A 29 3.02 11.94 3.18
C ASP A 29 2.40 13.26 2.70
N TYR A 30 1.59 13.26 1.64
CA TYR A 30 0.95 14.47 1.09
C TYR A 30 -0.03 15.12 2.08
N TRP A 31 -0.80 14.31 2.82
CA TRP A 31 -1.73 14.82 3.84
C TRP A 31 -1.10 14.93 5.23
N GLY A 32 0.17 14.58 5.40
CA GLY A 32 0.86 14.68 6.69
C GLY A 32 0.18 13.87 7.80
N LEU A 33 -0.35 12.68 7.48
CA LEU A 33 -1.16 11.89 8.42
C LEU A 33 -0.40 11.47 9.70
N LYS A 34 0.94 11.45 9.63
CA LYS A 34 1.83 11.19 10.77
C LYS A 34 1.74 12.29 11.82
N ASP A 35 1.68 13.54 11.37
CA ASP A 35 1.74 14.73 12.21
C ASP A 35 0.35 15.29 12.53
N LEU A 36 -0.69 14.76 11.88
CA LEU A 36 -2.07 15.15 12.13
C LEU A 36 -2.46 14.86 13.59
N ARG A 37 -3.09 15.84 14.25
CA ARG A 37 -3.61 15.71 15.62
C ARG A 37 -5.10 16.04 15.66
N PRO A 38 -5.97 15.14 15.17
CA PRO A 38 -7.41 15.29 15.29
C PRO A 38 -7.86 15.47 16.75
N ILE A 39 -8.75 16.44 16.97
CA ILE A 39 -9.37 16.68 18.28
C ILE A 39 -10.56 15.72 18.48
N ALA A 40 -11.25 15.35 17.39
CA ALA A 40 -12.36 14.43 17.45
C ALA A 40 -11.86 12.98 17.67
N PRO A 41 -12.35 12.25 18.69
CA PRO A 41 -11.89 10.89 19.00
C PRO A 41 -12.00 9.90 17.84
N LEU A 42 -13.07 10.01 17.05
CA LEU A 42 -13.29 9.16 15.87
C LEU A 42 -12.23 9.40 14.79
N ALA A 43 -11.82 10.66 14.60
CA ALA A 43 -10.82 11.01 13.61
C ALA A 43 -9.41 10.58 14.07
N GLU A 44 -9.10 10.67 15.37
CA GLU A 44 -7.84 10.16 15.91
C GLU A 44 -7.76 8.64 15.79
N LYS A 45 -8.86 7.94 16.08
CA LYS A 45 -8.94 6.49 15.86
C LYS A 45 -8.70 6.12 14.39
N ALA A 46 -9.38 6.80 13.46
CA ALA A 46 -9.19 6.56 12.03
C ALA A 46 -7.76 6.83 11.57
N ARG A 47 -7.11 7.89 12.09
CA ARG A 47 -5.72 8.20 11.80
C ARG A 47 -4.80 7.04 12.24
N ILE A 48 -4.98 6.53 13.46
CA ILE A 48 -4.20 5.41 13.99
C ILE A 48 -4.39 4.16 13.11
N GLU A 49 -5.63 3.81 12.78
CA GLU A 49 -5.95 2.64 11.94
C GLU A 49 -5.29 2.73 10.55
N ILE A 50 -5.31 3.90 9.92
CA ILE A 50 -4.63 4.14 8.63
C ILE A 50 -3.12 3.95 8.78
N MET A 51 -2.51 4.46 9.86
CA MET A 51 -1.06 4.34 10.08
C MET A 51 -0.62 2.89 10.38
N GLU A 52 -1.44 2.12 11.09
CA GLU A 52 -1.20 0.69 11.32
C GLU A 52 -1.29 -0.10 10.01
N TYR A 53 -2.33 0.16 9.22
CA TYR A 53 -2.51 -0.48 7.91
C TYR A 53 -1.35 -0.16 6.96
N HIS A 54 -0.92 1.10 6.92
CA HIS A 54 0.24 1.58 6.16
C HIS A 54 1.51 0.81 6.54
N THR A 55 1.78 0.68 7.84
CA THR A 55 2.93 -0.06 8.38
C THR A 55 2.88 -1.54 8.00
N ARG A 56 1.71 -2.17 8.10
CA ARG A 56 1.51 -3.57 7.74
C ARG A 56 1.75 -3.80 6.24
N LEU A 57 1.23 -2.92 5.38
CA LEU A 57 1.46 -3.00 3.94
C LEU A 57 2.93 -2.84 3.58
N LYS A 58 3.65 -1.92 4.24
CA LYS A 58 5.09 -1.75 4.04
C LYS A 58 5.86 -3.05 4.32
N LYS A 59 5.55 -3.74 5.43
CA LYS A 59 6.15 -5.05 5.77
C LYS A 59 5.85 -6.13 4.73
N ILE A 60 4.61 -6.18 4.23
CA ILE A 60 4.21 -7.13 3.19
C ILE A 60 4.97 -6.84 1.89
N ARG A 61 5.03 -5.57 1.48
CA ARG A 61 5.79 -5.12 0.31
C ARG A 61 7.26 -5.50 0.39
N GLU A 62 7.90 -5.23 1.54
CA GLU A 62 9.31 -5.59 1.77
C GLU A 62 9.55 -7.10 1.65
N ARG A 63 8.58 -7.93 2.08
CA ARG A 63 8.67 -9.39 1.88
C ARG A 63 8.55 -9.76 0.41
N PHE A 64 7.56 -9.22 -0.30
CA PHE A 64 7.38 -9.47 -1.74
C PHE A 64 8.59 -9.03 -2.58
N GLY A 65 9.16 -7.86 -2.31
CA GLY A 65 10.37 -7.39 -2.99
C GLY A 65 11.59 -8.28 -2.77
N ARG A 66 11.76 -8.84 -1.55
CA ARG A 66 12.81 -9.84 -1.26
C ARG A 66 12.57 -11.17 -1.97
N PHE A 67 11.31 -11.53 -2.24
CA PHE A 67 10.96 -12.74 -2.99
C PHE A 67 11.26 -12.58 -4.48
N GLN A 68 10.94 -11.44 -5.10
CA GLN A 68 11.26 -11.18 -6.51
C GLN A 68 12.78 -11.12 -6.76
N GLY A 69 13.54 -10.47 -5.88
CA GLY A 69 15.02 -10.43 -6.02
C GLY A 69 15.72 -11.78 -5.86
N LYS A 70 15.03 -12.83 -5.40
CA LYS A 70 15.53 -14.21 -5.37
C LYS A 70 15.18 -15.02 -6.61
N THR A 71 14.06 -14.73 -7.27
CA THR A 71 13.67 -15.39 -8.53
C THR A 71 14.45 -14.88 -9.73
N ASP A 72 15.02 -13.66 -9.67
CA ASP A 72 15.82 -13.09 -10.75
C ASP A 72 17.31 -13.54 -10.73
N LEU A 73 17.70 -14.37 -9.76
CA LEU A 73 19.09 -14.85 -9.56
C LEU A 73 19.23 -16.38 -9.80
N CYS A 74 18.21 -17.05 -10.33
CA CYS A 74 18.25 -18.47 -10.70
C CYS A 74 17.98 -18.67 -12.20
#